data_AF-A0A258F3Y5-F1
#
_entry.id   AF-A0A258F3Y5-F1
#
_cell.length_a   1.000
_cell.length_b   1.000
_cell.length_c   1.000
_cell.angle_alpha   90.00
_cell.angle_beta   90.00
_cell.angle_gamma   90.00
#
_symmetry.space_group_name_H-M   'P 1'
#
loop_
_entity.id
_entity.type
_entity.pdbx_description
1 polymer ?
#
loop_
_entity_poly.entity_id
_entity_poly.type
_entity_poly.pdbx_seq_one_letter_code
_entity_poly.pdbx_strand_id
1 'polypeptide(L)'
;MLYIGMTTAGLTSRNHFLHQSSGFSTLRRSLGSILKTELNLVAVPRSAGSERSHFKFLPDGEQRLTNWMKTHLSYAAVPVASGSRGIEDDLILDHRPPLNLVGWKNPQARFIKSMRALCR
;
A
#
# COMPACT_ATOMS: atom_id res chain seq x y z
N MET A 1 -2.37 -13.36 -4.40
CA MET A 1 -2.65 -11.93 -4.65
C MET A 1 -2.42 -11.16 -3.35
N LEU A 2 -1.57 -10.12 -3.34
CA LEU A 2 -1.26 -9.38 -2.09
C LEU A 2 -2.14 -8.14 -1.87
N TYR A 3 -2.47 -7.44 -2.94
CA TYR A 3 -3.25 -6.20 -2.93
C TYR A 3 -3.95 -6.03 -4.28
N ILE A 4 -5.19 -5.55 -4.23
CA ILE A 4 -5.97 -5.14 -5.38
C ILE A 4 -6.34 -3.67 -5.18
N GLY A 5 -6.24 -2.89 -6.23
CA GLY A 5 -6.60 -1.48 -6.21
C GLY A 5 -7.10 -1.03 -7.57
N MET A 6 -7.97 -0.03 -7.58
CA MET A 6 -8.40 0.64 -8.81
C MET A 6 -7.96 2.11 -8.87
N THR A 7 -7.97 2.63 -10.09
CA THR A 7 -7.75 4.05 -10.37
C THR A 7 -8.62 4.47 -11.55
N THR A 8 -9.31 5.59 -11.40
CA THR A 8 -9.99 6.29 -12.51
C THR A 8 -9.14 7.41 -13.10
N ALA A 9 -8.07 7.81 -12.40
CA ALA A 9 -7.15 8.87 -12.79
C ALA A 9 -5.95 8.36 -13.61
N GLY A 10 -6.05 7.14 -14.17
CA GLY A 10 -4.99 6.49 -14.95
C GLY A 10 -3.90 5.82 -14.10
N LEU A 11 -3.07 5.00 -14.76
CA LEU A 11 -2.00 4.23 -14.12
C LEU A 11 -0.77 5.06 -13.77
N THR A 12 -0.52 6.16 -14.48
CA THR A 12 0.58 7.09 -14.19
C THR A 12 0.45 7.72 -12.81
N SER A 13 -0.79 7.97 -12.34
CA SER A 13 -1.06 8.55 -11.03
C SER A 13 -1.05 7.53 -9.88
N ARG A 14 -1.22 6.23 -10.17
CA ARG A 14 -1.44 5.17 -9.16
C ARG A 14 -0.50 3.97 -9.24
N ASN A 15 0.59 4.06 -10.00
CA ASN A 15 1.60 3.01 -10.00
C ASN A 15 2.42 3.02 -8.69
N HIS A 16 2.15 2.06 -7.80
CA HIS A 16 2.84 1.95 -6.50
C HIS A 16 4.36 1.69 -6.61
N PHE A 17 4.85 1.24 -7.76
CA PHE A 17 6.28 1.00 -8.04
C PHE A 17 6.99 2.27 -8.54
N LEU A 18 6.24 3.26 -9.01
CA LEU A 18 6.74 4.57 -9.43
C LEU A 18 6.41 5.67 -8.42
N HIS A 19 5.59 5.36 -7.42
CA HIS A 19 5.15 6.33 -6.42
C HIS A 19 6.32 6.72 -5.51
N GLN A 20 6.58 8.02 -5.40
CA GLN A 20 7.74 8.57 -4.66
C GLN A 20 7.55 8.57 -3.14
N SER A 21 6.33 8.32 -2.66
CA SER A 21 6.00 8.45 -1.23
C SER A 21 4.93 7.47 -0.75
N SER A 22 5.11 6.88 0.42
CA SER A 22 4.10 6.04 1.06
C SER A 22 2.93 6.86 1.62
N GLY A 23 3.03 8.20 1.67
CA GLY A 23 2.01 9.08 2.25
C GLY A 23 0.59 8.91 1.68
N PHE A 24 0.46 8.45 0.43
CA PHE A 24 -0.83 8.25 -0.24
C PHE A 24 -1.07 6.80 -0.69
N SER A 25 -0.12 5.89 -0.47
CA SER A 25 -0.26 4.49 -0.84
C SER A 25 -0.50 3.60 0.39
N THR A 26 -1.72 3.06 0.50
CA THR A 26 -2.07 2.09 1.54
C THR A 26 -1.22 0.83 1.45
N LEU A 27 -0.95 0.35 0.21
CA LEU A 27 -0.06 -0.77 -0.03
C LEU A 27 1.34 -0.49 0.55
N ARG A 28 1.97 0.63 0.17
CA ARG A 28 3.34 0.95 0.61
C ARG A 28 3.43 1.16 2.12
N ARG A 29 2.44 1.82 2.75
CA ARG A 29 2.40 1.95 4.22
C ARG A 29 2.31 0.61 4.92
N SER A 30 1.47 -0.30 4.42
CA SER A 30 1.30 -1.61 5.03
C SER A 30 2.56 -2.45 4.85
N LEU A 31 3.07 -2.56 3.63
CA LEU A 31 4.26 -3.33 3.30
C LEU A 31 5.51 -2.78 4.02
N GLY A 32 5.76 -1.48 3.92
CA GLY A 32 6.89 -0.84 4.60
C GLY A 32 6.81 -0.92 6.12
N SER A 33 5.60 -0.93 6.71
CA SER A 33 5.48 -1.14 8.16
C SER A 33 5.87 -2.55 8.58
N ILE A 34 5.55 -3.57 7.76
CA ILE A 34 5.95 -4.96 8.00
C ILE A 34 7.46 -5.10 7.86
N LEU A 35 8.04 -4.50 6.81
CA LEU A 35 9.46 -4.56 6.47
C LEU A 35 10.31 -3.49 7.15
N LYS A 36 9.76 -2.75 8.13
CA LYS A 36 10.38 -1.55 8.69
C LYS A 36 11.80 -1.84 9.21
N THR A 37 11.95 -2.90 9.98
CA THR A 37 13.24 -3.29 10.55
C THR A 37 14.19 -3.83 9.48
N GLU A 38 13.71 -4.73 8.62
CA GLU A 38 14.51 -5.37 7.56
C GLU A 38 15.10 -4.34 6.58
N LEU A 39 14.33 -3.32 6.21
CA LEU A 39 14.74 -2.28 5.27
C LEU A 39 15.25 -1.02 5.96
N ASN A 40 15.43 -1.04 7.29
CA ASN A 40 15.86 0.10 8.10
C ASN A 40 15.06 1.38 7.77
N LEU A 41 13.73 1.30 7.82
CA LEU A 41 12.83 2.39 7.44
C LEU A 41 12.51 3.29 8.64
N VAL A 42 12.73 4.59 8.44
CA VAL A 42 12.33 5.62 9.39
C VAL A 42 11.04 6.25 8.90
N ALA A 43 9.96 6.09 9.69
CA ALA A 43 8.68 6.71 9.40
C ALA A 43 8.67 8.15 9.94
N VAL A 44 7.96 9.02 9.23
CA VAL A 44 7.69 10.40 9.64
C VAL A 44 6.25 10.76 9.31
N PRO A 45 5.62 11.71 10.03
CA PRO A 45 4.29 12.21 9.69
C PRO A 45 4.21 12.63 8.22
N ARG A 46 3.08 12.34 7.56
CA ARG A 46 2.91 12.70 6.14
C ARG A 46 2.99 14.21 5.94
N SER A 47 2.39 14.97 6.87
CA SER A 47 2.33 16.43 6.91
C SER A 47 2.20 16.90 8.36
N ALA A 48 2.44 18.19 8.62
CA ALA A 48 2.13 18.76 9.93
C ALA A 48 0.65 18.51 10.30
N GLY A 49 0.40 18.06 11.52
CA GLY A 49 -0.96 17.73 11.99
C GLY A 49 -1.59 16.47 11.37
N SER A 50 -0.86 15.66 10.58
CA SER A 50 -1.42 14.42 10.05
C SER A 50 -1.75 13.43 11.16
N GLU A 51 -2.86 12.71 11.00
CA GLU A 51 -3.17 11.57 11.87
C GLU A 51 -1.99 10.61 11.97
N ARG A 52 -1.83 9.97 13.14
CA ARG A 52 -0.75 9.01 13.39
C ARG A 52 -0.72 7.84 12.39
N SER A 53 -1.85 7.53 11.77
CA SER A 53 -2.00 6.46 10.77
C SER A 53 -1.50 6.85 9.36
N HIS A 54 -1.27 8.15 9.14
CA HIS A 54 -0.88 8.80 7.88
C HIS A 54 0.58 9.26 7.96
N PHE A 55 1.49 8.33 7.73
CA PHE A 55 2.93 8.56 7.68
C PHE A 55 3.48 8.29 6.27
N LYS A 56 4.72 8.70 6.05
CA LYS A 56 5.59 8.31 4.94
C LYS A 56 6.94 7.87 5.49
N PHE A 57 7.81 7.29 4.67
CA PHE A 57 9.19 7.06 5.06
C PHE A 57 10.08 8.22 4.61
N LEU A 58 11.25 8.35 5.23
CA LEU A 58 12.29 9.26 4.74
C LEU A 58 12.68 8.89 3.29
N PRO A 59 13.19 9.86 2.50
CA PRO A 59 13.43 9.65 1.06
C PRO A 59 14.30 8.42 0.73
N ASP A 60 15.36 8.19 1.52
CA ASP A 60 16.24 7.03 1.39
C ASP A 60 15.49 5.70 1.66
N GLY A 61 14.62 5.70 2.67
CA GLY A 61 13.75 4.58 3.00
C GLY A 61 12.70 4.30 1.92
N GLU A 62 12.09 5.33 1.33
CA GLU A 62 11.17 5.17 0.19
C GLU A 62 11.88 4.53 -1.01
N GLN A 63 13.16 4.85 -1.24
CA GLN A 63 13.96 4.23 -2.28
C GLN A 63 14.24 2.75 -1.99
N ARG A 64 14.64 2.41 -0.75
CA ARG A 64 14.84 1.01 -0.33
C ARG A 64 13.57 0.19 -0.48
N LEU A 65 12.43 0.71 -0.03
CA LEU A 65 11.13 0.06 -0.19
C LEU A 65 10.77 -0.14 -1.66
N THR A 66 10.97 0.87 -2.50
CA THR A 66 10.73 0.76 -3.95
C THR A 66 11.60 -0.32 -4.60
N ASN A 67 12.88 -0.38 -4.25
CA ASN A 67 13.80 -1.40 -4.79
C ASN A 67 13.38 -2.80 -4.35
N TRP A 68 13.03 -2.97 -3.07
CA TRP A 68 12.52 -4.25 -2.57
C TRP A 68 11.25 -4.65 -3.32
N MET A 69 10.28 -3.73 -3.52
CA MET A 69 9.05 -4.01 -4.27
C MET A 69 9.34 -4.43 -5.71
N LYS A 70 10.20 -3.70 -6.42
CA LYS A 70 10.58 -4.03 -7.80
C LYS A 70 11.27 -5.39 -7.94
N THR A 71 11.99 -5.81 -6.90
CA THR A 71 12.74 -7.08 -6.89
C THR A 71 11.84 -8.27 -6.54
N HIS A 72 10.88 -8.08 -5.63
CA HIS A 72 10.14 -9.20 -5.03
C HIS A 72 8.67 -9.27 -5.44
N LEU A 73 8.12 -8.24 -6.07
CA LEU A 73 6.71 -8.18 -6.43
C LEU A 73 6.52 -8.09 -7.94
N SER A 74 5.57 -8.85 -8.45
CA SER A 74 5.00 -8.65 -9.78
C SER A 74 3.77 -7.75 -9.70
N TYR A 75 3.58 -6.92 -10.72
CA TYR A 75 2.45 -6.00 -10.84
C TYR A 75 1.81 -6.14 -12.22
N ALA A 76 0.49 -6.22 -12.25
CA ALA A 76 -0.30 -6.21 -13.46
C ALA A 76 -1.39 -5.14 -13.35
N ALA A 77 -1.76 -4.58 -14.49
CA ALA A 77 -2.88 -3.65 -14.61
C ALA A 77 -3.72 -4.04 -15.82
N VAL A 78 -5.03 -4.03 -15.64
CA VAL A 78 -5.99 -4.37 -16.70
C VAL A 78 -6.90 -3.16 -16.92
N PRO A 79 -6.98 -2.63 -18.15
CA PRO A 79 -7.94 -1.59 -18.49
C PRO A 79 -9.38 -2.12 -18.33
N VAL A 80 -10.24 -1.32 -17.71
CA VAL A 80 -11.66 -1.65 -17.51
C VAL A 80 -12.49 -0.52 -18.10
N ALA A 81 -13.41 -0.84 -19.01
CA ALA A 81 -14.17 0.17 -19.76
C ALA A 81 -15.20 0.93 -18.89
N SER A 82 -15.87 0.23 -17.96
CA SER A 82 -16.82 0.81 -16.99
C SER A 82 -16.99 -0.13 -15.80
N GLY A 83 -17.53 0.35 -14.68
CA GLY A 83 -17.80 -0.50 -13.51
C GLY A 83 -16.57 -0.90 -12.68
N SER A 84 -15.47 -0.15 -12.77
CA SER A 84 -14.19 -0.48 -12.11
C SER A 84 -14.29 -0.66 -10.59
N ARG A 85 -15.22 0.04 -9.92
CA ARG A 85 -15.46 -0.14 -8.48
C ARG A 85 -16.11 -1.48 -8.14
N GLY A 86 -17.15 -1.88 -8.87
CA GLY A 86 -17.78 -3.18 -8.67
C GLY A 86 -16.81 -4.32 -8.91
N ILE A 87 -16.01 -4.22 -9.97
CA ILE A 87 -14.96 -5.19 -10.28
C ILE A 87 -13.87 -5.22 -9.18
N GLU A 88 -13.47 -4.07 -8.62
CA GLU A 88 -12.53 -4.04 -7.49
C GLU A 88 -13.09 -4.77 -6.26
N ASP A 89 -14.33 -4.48 -5.90
CA ASP A 89 -15.00 -5.09 -4.75
C ASP A 89 -15.13 -6.61 -4.92
N ASP A 90 -15.57 -7.07 -6.10
CA ASP A 90 -15.68 -8.50 -6.43
C ASP A 90 -14.32 -9.20 -6.35
N LEU A 91 -13.29 -8.62 -6.96
CA LEU A 91 -11.94 -9.19 -6.92
C LEU A 91 -11.37 -9.22 -5.48
N ILE A 92 -11.66 -8.22 -4.65
CA ILE A 92 -11.24 -8.21 -3.23
C ILE A 92 -11.96 -9.32 -2.46
N LEU A 93 -13.25 -9.53 -2.68
CA LEU A 93 -14.03 -10.57 -2.02
C LEU A 93 -13.61 -11.98 -2.43
N ASP A 94 -13.30 -12.17 -3.70
CA ASP A 94 -12.88 -13.45 -4.27
C ASP A 94 -11.46 -13.81 -3.85
N HIS A 95 -10.51 -12.88 -4.01
CA HIS A 95 -9.10 -13.16 -3.76
C HIS A 95 -8.65 -12.91 -2.32
N ARG A 96 -9.44 -12.15 -1.55
CA ARG A 96 -9.18 -11.86 -0.13
C ARG A 96 -7.73 -11.43 0.13
N PRO A 97 -7.23 -10.40 -0.60
CA PRO A 97 -5.83 -10.00 -0.49
C PRO A 97 -5.53 -9.45 0.92
N PRO A 98 -4.45 -9.91 1.58
CA PRO A 98 -4.16 -9.58 2.97
C PRO A 98 -3.82 -8.10 3.18
N LEU A 99 -3.35 -7.38 2.16
CA LEU A 99 -3.01 -5.96 2.28
C LEU A 99 -4.19 -5.02 1.94
N ASN A 100 -5.32 -5.54 1.47
CA ASN A 100 -6.59 -4.80 1.49
C ASN A 100 -7.22 -4.93 2.88
N LEU A 101 -7.13 -3.86 3.66
CA LEU A 101 -7.61 -3.82 5.05
C LEU A 101 -9.13 -3.55 5.16
N VAL A 102 -9.80 -3.37 4.02
CA VAL A 102 -11.23 -3.11 3.86
C VAL A 102 -11.75 -3.95 2.70
N GLY A 103 -13.08 -4.15 2.61
CA GLY A 103 -13.73 -4.90 1.53
C GLY A 103 -13.93 -6.39 1.82
N TRP A 104 -13.32 -6.96 2.86
CA TRP A 104 -13.57 -8.33 3.31
C TRP A 104 -13.15 -8.54 4.79
N LYS A 105 -13.56 -9.67 5.40
CA LYS A 105 -13.19 -10.04 6.78
C LYS A 105 -11.73 -10.53 6.86
N ASN A 106 -10.80 -9.59 6.80
CA ASN A 106 -9.36 -9.84 6.76
C ASN A 106 -8.80 -10.22 8.14
N PRO A 107 -8.33 -11.47 8.38
CA PRO A 107 -7.80 -11.91 9.66
C PRO A 107 -6.43 -11.29 9.98
N GLN A 108 -5.66 -10.87 8.98
CA GLN A 108 -4.36 -10.21 9.15
C GLN A 108 -4.48 -8.72 9.49
N ALA A 109 -5.67 -8.12 9.36
CA ALA A 109 -5.86 -6.67 9.49
C ALA A 109 -5.38 -6.12 10.85
N ARG A 110 -5.59 -6.86 11.94
CA ARG A 110 -5.13 -6.44 13.28
C ARG A 110 -3.61 -6.34 13.35
N PHE A 111 -2.91 -7.36 12.84
CA PHE A 111 -1.44 -7.37 12.80
C PHE A 111 -0.89 -6.25 11.91
N ILE A 112 -1.45 -6.06 10.72
CA ILE A 112 -0.97 -5.01 9.80
C ILE A 112 -1.20 -3.61 10.42
N LYS A 113 -2.35 -3.40 11.08
CA LYS A 113 -2.61 -2.15 11.82
C LYS A 113 -1.64 -1.94 12.97
N SER A 114 -1.25 -2.99 13.70
CA SER A 114 -0.24 -2.86 14.76
C SER A 114 1.14 -2.51 14.21
N MET A 115 1.55 -3.11 13.08
CA MET A 115 2.81 -2.74 12.41
C MET A 115 2.79 -1.28 11.97
N ARG A 116 1.69 -0.83 11.34
CA ARG A 116 1.52 0.59 10.97
C ARG A 116 1.54 1.53 12.16
N ALA A 117 1.07 1.10 13.34
CA ALA A 117 1.09 1.91 14.55
C ALA A 117 2.50 2.12 15.14
N LEU A 118 3.49 1.30 14.74
CA LEU A 118 4.92 1.45 15.07
C LEU A 118 5.64 2.43 14.13
N CYS A 119 4.96 2.92 13.09
CA CYS A 119 5.43 3.95 12.18
C CYS A 119 4.80 5.29 12.59
N ARG A 120 5.55 6.11 13.32
CA ARG A 120 5.12 7.41 13.84
C ARG A 120 6.20 8.44 13.56
#